data_AF-A0A1Q3A1I1-F1
#
_entry.id   AF-A0A1Q3A1I1-F1
#
_cell.length_a   1.000
_cell.length_b   1.000
_cell.length_c   1.000
_cell.angle_alpha   90.00
_cell.angle_beta   90.00
_cell.angle_gamma   90.00
#
_symmetry.space_group_name_H-M   'P 1'
#
loop_
_entity.id
_entity.type
_entity.pdbx_description
1 polymer ?
#
loop_
_entity_poly.entity_id
_entity_poly.type
_entity_poly.pdbx_seq_one_letter_code
_entity_poly.pdbx_strand_id
1 'polypeptide(L)'
;MSSIGFSMSRFYLFATTLLPWVKPLGGPMIGELPKQLPESLRKWIDQRTKKNEEGSIVEEDFFSNNGRLLAVPKKKVTHQKKRQRLYAPGKKQLKFIHELNKCPSCGHYKRANCLCMHCVQHVRHIWKTQTVKERQEPSQEQELSDLDKRILYPGKKETEYNKKLKDKDSYLERRMRTLPVEEKDK
;
A
#
# COMPACT_ATOMS: atom_id res chain seq x y z
N MET A 1 -35.92 36.48 -2.22
CA MET A 1 -34.71 37.34 -2.17
C MET A 1 -33.68 36.61 -1.32
N SER A 2 -32.48 36.25 -1.73
CA SER A 2 -31.78 36.18 -3.01
C SER A 2 -30.65 35.17 -2.77
N SER A 3 -30.69 34.05 -3.47
CA SER A 3 -29.67 33.01 -3.49
C SER A 3 -28.50 33.46 -4.36
N ILE A 4 -27.34 33.67 -3.77
CA ILE A 4 -26.11 34.03 -4.50
C ILE A 4 -25.27 32.76 -4.64
N GLY A 5 -25.40 32.11 -5.80
CA GLY A 5 -24.53 31.01 -6.21
C GLY A 5 -23.19 31.56 -6.69
N PHE A 6 -22.10 31.17 -6.03
CA PHE A 6 -20.74 31.42 -6.51
C PHE A 6 -20.30 30.26 -7.41
N SER A 7 -20.27 30.55 -8.71
CA SER A 7 -19.70 29.71 -9.76
C SER A 7 -18.17 29.70 -9.63
N MET A 8 -17.58 28.57 -9.25
CA MET A 8 -16.13 28.36 -9.31
C MET A 8 -15.76 27.83 -10.70
N SER A 9 -15.36 28.73 -11.59
CA SER A 9 -14.74 28.39 -12.87
C SER A 9 -13.34 27.82 -12.65
N ARG A 10 -13.17 26.57 -13.06
CA ARG A 10 -11.93 25.78 -12.97
C ARG A 10 -10.95 26.24 -14.05
N PHE A 11 -10.10 27.21 -13.73
CA PHE A 11 -9.00 27.63 -14.60
C PHE A 11 -7.86 26.61 -14.53
N TYR A 12 -7.74 25.78 -15.57
CA TYR A 12 -6.59 24.94 -15.81
C TYR A 12 -5.44 25.80 -16.36
N LEU A 13 -4.51 26.18 -15.50
CA LEU A 13 -3.24 26.75 -15.93
C LEU A 13 -2.30 25.59 -16.31
N PHE A 14 -2.18 25.33 -17.60
CA PHE A 14 -1.14 24.46 -18.15
C PHE A 14 0.20 25.18 -18.02
N ALA A 15 1.10 24.62 -17.22
CA ALA A 15 2.47 25.08 -17.10
C ALA A 15 3.23 24.80 -18.41
N THR A 16 3.40 25.82 -19.24
CA THR A 16 4.28 25.74 -20.42
C THR A 16 5.72 25.98 -20.03
N THR A 17 6.53 25.02 -20.41
CA THR A 17 7.95 24.79 -20.14
C THR A 17 8.87 25.94 -20.57
N LEU A 18 9.67 26.42 -19.63
CA LEU A 18 10.83 27.30 -19.82
C LEU A 18 12.04 26.51 -20.33
N LEU A 19 12.16 26.28 -21.65
CA LEU A 19 13.45 25.93 -22.27
C LEU A 19 13.54 26.46 -23.72
N PRO A 20 14.60 27.18 -24.12
CA PRO A 20 14.65 27.93 -25.40
C PRO A 20 14.99 27.07 -26.64
N TRP A 21 14.94 25.74 -26.54
CA TRP A 21 15.45 24.88 -27.61
C TRP A 21 14.52 23.72 -27.96
N VAL A 22 13.23 24.05 -28.12
CA VAL A 22 12.28 23.18 -28.82
C VAL A 22 11.56 24.04 -29.86
N LYS A 23 11.95 23.90 -31.14
CA LYS A 23 11.18 24.45 -32.25
C LYS A 23 10.13 23.41 -32.69
N PRO A 24 8.87 23.83 -32.94
CA PRO A 24 7.81 22.91 -33.30
C PRO A 24 8.05 22.31 -34.69
N LEU A 25 7.74 21.02 -34.80
CA LEU A 25 7.71 20.24 -36.04
C LEU A 25 6.70 20.85 -37.03
N GLY A 26 7.16 21.28 -38.21
CA GLY A 26 6.27 21.58 -39.33
C GLY A 26 6.91 22.47 -40.42
N GLY A 27 7.41 21.85 -41.49
CA GLY A 27 7.73 22.53 -42.76
C GLY A 27 8.98 21.97 -43.45
N PRO A 28 8.92 21.52 -44.72
CA PRO A 28 10.07 21.05 -45.46
C PRO A 28 10.77 22.23 -46.14
N MET A 29 12.05 22.43 -45.83
CA MET A 29 12.94 23.24 -46.67
C MET A 29 14.23 22.45 -46.85
N ILE A 30 14.42 22.00 -48.08
CA ILE A 30 15.67 21.46 -48.60
C ILE A 30 16.69 22.59 -48.54
N GLY A 31 17.64 22.47 -47.64
CA GLY A 31 18.83 23.29 -47.55
C GLY A 31 19.93 22.42 -46.96
N GLU A 32 20.83 21.95 -47.81
CA GLU A 32 21.95 21.12 -47.43
C GLU A 32 22.83 21.86 -46.42
N LEU A 33 22.73 21.50 -45.14
CA LEU A 33 23.69 21.90 -44.12
C LEU A 33 25.04 21.20 -44.40
N PRO A 34 26.19 21.90 -44.29
CA PRO A 34 27.48 21.32 -44.60
C PRO A 34 27.74 20.13 -43.66
N LYS A 35 27.85 18.93 -44.24
CA LYS A 35 28.00 17.65 -43.53
C LYS A 35 29.33 17.49 -42.79
N GLN A 36 30.22 18.48 -42.85
CA GLN A 36 31.52 18.43 -42.19
C GLN A 36 31.78 19.72 -41.41
N LEU A 37 32.13 19.55 -40.13
CA LEU A 37 32.65 20.63 -39.28
C LEU A 37 33.92 21.20 -39.91
N PRO A 38 34.11 22.53 -39.92
CA PRO A 38 35.34 23.14 -40.43
C PRO A 38 36.55 22.53 -39.72
N GLU A 39 37.58 22.18 -40.50
CA GLU A 39 38.76 21.45 -40.00
C GLU A 39 39.45 22.15 -38.82
N SER A 40 39.37 23.48 -38.77
CA SER A 40 39.87 24.29 -37.66
C SER A 40 39.20 23.94 -36.33
N LEU A 41 37.89 23.68 -36.36
CA LEU A 41 37.11 23.35 -35.17
C LEU A 41 37.34 21.90 -34.74
N ARG A 42 37.50 20.97 -35.69
CA ARG A 42 37.94 19.60 -35.40
C ARG A 42 39.31 19.55 -34.75
N LYS A 43 40.30 20.25 -35.31
CA LYS A 43 41.65 20.35 -34.74
C LYS A 43 41.66 20.97 -33.36
N TRP A 44 40.80 21.96 -33.12
CA TRP A 44 40.65 22.58 -31.80
C TRP A 44 40.03 21.63 -30.76
N ILE A 45 39.01 20.85 -31.15
CA ILE A 45 38.44 19.81 -30.30
C ILE A 45 39.49 18.75 -29.97
N ASP A 46 40.24 18.25 -30.97
CA ASP A 46 41.28 17.25 -30.78
C ASP A 46 42.46 17.75 -29.94
N GLN A 47 42.84 19.04 -30.07
CA GLN A 47 43.84 19.63 -29.18
C GLN A 47 43.35 19.77 -27.75
N ARG A 48 42.05 20.01 -27.56
CA ARG A 48 41.44 20.14 -26.23
C ARG A 48 41.27 18.80 -25.54
N THR A 49 40.91 17.74 -26.29
CA THR A 49 40.88 16.37 -25.76
C THR A 49 42.28 15.90 -25.38
N LYS A 50 43.29 16.11 -26.24
CA LYS A 50 44.69 15.77 -25.92
C LYS A 50 45.22 16.52 -24.68
N LYS A 51 44.89 17.82 -24.54
CA LYS A 51 45.25 18.58 -23.32
C LYS A 51 44.54 18.07 -22.06
N ASN A 52 43.31 17.56 -22.17
CA ASN A 52 42.58 16.98 -21.05
C ASN A 52 43.11 15.57 -20.70
N GLU A 53 43.60 14.82 -21.67
CA GLU A 53 44.23 13.50 -21.48
C GLU A 53 45.62 13.62 -20.83
N GLU A 54 46.41 14.63 -21.22
CA GLU A 54 47.76 14.85 -20.66
C GLU A 54 47.74 15.52 -19.26
N GLY A 55 46.61 16.13 -18.87
CA GLY A 55 46.43 16.85 -17.61
C GLY A 55 45.54 16.17 -16.57
N SER A 56 44.98 15.00 -16.86
CA SER A 56 44.27 14.19 -15.86
C SER A 56 45.23 13.17 -15.27
N ILE A 57 45.95 13.59 -14.22
CA ILE A 57 46.19 12.64 -13.12
C ILE A 57 44.80 12.13 -12.80
N VAL A 58 44.54 10.86 -13.05
CA VAL A 58 43.35 10.19 -12.54
C VAL A 58 43.51 10.28 -11.04
N GLU A 59 42.99 11.36 -10.44
CA GLU A 59 42.61 11.32 -9.04
C GLU A 59 41.59 10.20 -9.01
N GLU A 60 42.06 9.03 -8.61
CA GLU A 60 41.20 7.89 -8.34
C GLU A 60 40.20 8.40 -7.32
N ASP A 61 39.02 8.78 -7.82
CA ASP A 61 37.95 9.31 -7.03
C ASP A 61 37.83 8.40 -5.81
N PHE A 62 37.92 8.95 -4.60
CA PHE A 62 37.90 8.17 -3.36
C PHE A 62 36.68 7.23 -3.28
N PHE A 63 35.66 7.50 -4.09
CA PHE A 63 34.45 6.69 -4.26
C PHE A 63 34.52 5.62 -5.35
N SER A 64 35.39 5.77 -6.36
CA SER A 64 35.50 4.87 -7.52
C SER A 64 36.32 3.61 -7.24
N ASN A 65 37.32 3.67 -6.35
CA ASN A 65 38.23 2.53 -6.09
C ASN A 65 38.24 1.99 -4.65
N ASN A 66 37.52 2.59 -3.71
CA ASN A 66 37.65 2.22 -2.28
C ASN A 66 36.55 1.29 -1.77
N GLY A 67 36.12 0.26 -2.51
CA GLY A 67 35.31 -0.89 -2.02
C GLY A 67 33.99 -0.60 -1.28
N ARG A 68 33.63 0.68 -1.10
CA ARG A 68 32.54 1.17 -0.24
C ARG A 68 31.19 1.05 -0.96
N LEU A 69 31.22 0.99 -2.29
CA LEU A 69 30.10 0.63 -3.16
C LEU A 69 29.78 -0.90 -3.13
N LEU A 70 30.63 -1.71 -2.49
CA LEU A 70 30.39 -3.14 -2.21
C LEU A 70 30.09 -3.36 -0.72
N ALA A 71 29.13 -2.62 -0.15
CA ALA A 71 28.76 -2.75 1.27
C ALA A 71 28.02 -4.07 1.58
N VAL A 72 28.71 -5.18 1.37
CA VAL A 72 28.30 -6.55 1.65
C VAL A 72 28.97 -6.98 2.95
N PRO A 73 28.27 -7.68 3.85
CA PRO A 73 28.89 -8.26 5.04
C PRO A 73 30.09 -9.13 4.64
N LYS A 74 31.30 -8.73 5.08
CA LYS A 74 32.56 -9.41 4.71
C LYS A 74 32.58 -10.90 5.07
N LYS A 75 31.85 -11.30 6.11
CA LYS A 75 31.78 -12.69 6.62
C LYS A 75 30.34 -13.07 6.96
N LYS A 76 30.04 -14.38 6.88
CA LYS A 76 28.80 -14.95 7.37
C LYS A 76 28.67 -14.69 8.87
N VAL A 77 27.55 -14.12 9.29
CA VAL A 77 27.24 -13.92 10.71
C VAL A 77 27.08 -15.29 11.38
N THR A 78 27.79 -15.53 12.48
CA THR A 78 27.68 -16.79 13.23
C THR A 78 26.28 -16.95 13.85
N HIS A 79 25.87 -18.19 14.09
CA HIS A 79 24.59 -18.49 14.73
C HIS A 79 24.44 -17.75 16.08
N GLN A 80 25.48 -17.75 16.90
CA GLN A 80 25.52 -17.03 18.18
C GLN A 80 25.30 -15.53 18.00
N LYS A 81 26.02 -14.86 17.10
CA LYS A 81 25.88 -13.41 16.86
C LYS A 81 24.49 -13.06 16.33
N LYS A 82 23.91 -13.91 15.46
CA LYS A 82 22.52 -13.74 14.99
C LYS A 82 21.52 -13.84 16.14
N ARG A 83 21.62 -14.88 16.99
CA ARG A 83 20.71 -15.08 18.12
C ARG A 83 20.86 -14.01 19.19
N GLN A 84 22.08 -13.62 19.55
CA GLN A 84 22.32 -12.53 20.50
C GLN A 84 21.71 -11.22 20.01
N ARG A 85 21.89 -10.88 18.72
CA ARG A 85 21.30 -9.68 18.13
C ARG A 85 19.77 -9.73 18.10
N LEU A 86 19.16 -10.90 17.90
CA LEU A 86 17.71 -11.04 17.76
C LEU A 86 16.99 -11.18 19.11
N TYR A 87 17.48 -12.06 19.99
CA TYR A 87 16.75 -12.49 21.18
C TYR A 87 17.28 -11.88 22.49
N ALA A 88 18.55 -11.51 22.58
CA ALA A 88 19.12 -10.96 23.82
C ALA A 88 18.58 -9.56 24.18
N PRO A 89 18.43 -8.59 23.25
CA PRO A 89 17.97 -7.27 23.64
C PRO A 89 16.50 -7.33 24.05
N GLY A 90 16.20 -6.89 25.27
CA GLY A 90 14.84 -6.82 25.80
C GLY A 90 13.87 -6.01 24.94
N LYS A 91 14.37 -5.10 24.08
CA LYS A 91 13.57 -4.34 23.11
C LYS A 91 12.91 -5.23 22.04
N LYS A 92 13.54 -6.35 21.66
CA LYS A 92 13.03 -7.27 20.61
C LYS A 92 12.16 -8.40 21.16
N GLN A 93 12.12 -8.55 22.48
CA GLN A 93 11.32 -9.57 23.15
C GLN A 93 9.89 -9.08 23.32
N LEU A 94 8.93 -9.99 23.17
CA LEU A 94 7.55 -9.73 23.54
C LEU A 94 7.46 -9.57 25.06
N LYS A 95 6.78 -8.53 25.52
CA LYS A 95 6.52 -8.29 26.94
C LYS A 95 5.22 -8.98 27.34
N PHE A 96 5.18 -9.44 28.58
CA PHE A 96 3.94 -9.90 29.18
C PHE A 96 2.96 -8.73 29.28
N ILE A 97 1.69 -9.01 29.00
CA ILE A 97 0.63 -8.02 29.09
C ILE A 97 0.08 -8.08 30.50
N HIS A 98 0.63 -7.26 31.40
CA HIS A 98 0.21 -7.23 32.80
C HIS A 98 -1.05 -6.40 33.04
N GLU A 99 -1.40 -5.50 32.12
CA GLU A 99 -2.56 -4.63 32.23
C GLU A 99 -3.91 -5.31 31.88
N LEU A 100 -4.11 -6.59 32.25
CA LEU A 100 -5.37 -7.31 32.04
C LEU A 100 -6.24 -7.28 33.29
N ASN A 101 -7.48 -6.79 33.13
CA ASN A 101 -8.44 -6.63 34.23
C ASN A 101 -9.75 -7.38 33.93
N LYS A 102 -10.56 -7.62 34.97
CA LYS A 102 -11.93 -8.17 34.84
C LYS A 102 -12.86 -7.17 34.16
N CYS A 103 -13.64 -7.62 33.19
CA CYS A 103 -14.73 -6.81 32.61
C CYS A 103 -15.88 -6.67 33.62
N PRO A 104 -16.39 -5.45 33.87
CA PRO A 104 -17.47 -5.25 34.84
C PRO A 104 -18.80 -5.89 34.42
N SER A 105 -19.05 -6.04 33.11
CA SER A 105 -20.34 -6.57 32.62
C SER A 105 -20.37 -8.09 32.50
N CYS A 106 -19.29 -8.72 32.02
CA CYS A 106 -19.27 -10.15 31.71
C CYS A 106 -18.29 -10.97 32.55
N GLY A 107 -17.46 -10.35 33.39
CA GLY A 107 -16.53 -11.05 34.27
C GLY A 107 -15.31 -11.70 33.59
N HIS A 108 -15.08 -11.48 32.29
CA HIS A 108 -13.93 -12.06 31.57
C HIS A 108 -12.78 -11.06 31.40
N TYR A 109 -11.60 -11.58 31.04
CA TYR A 109 -10.42 -10.74 30.82
C TYR A 109 -10.64 -9.71 29.70
N LYS A 110 -10.22 -8.47 29.96
CA LYS A 110 -10.07 -7.38 29.00
C LYS A 110 -8.80 -6.59 29.29
N ARG A 111 -8.33 -5.79 28.33
CA ARG A 111 -7.24 -4.83 28.58
C ARG A 111 -7.72 -3.67 29.46
N ALA A 112 -6.84 -3.15 30.33
CA ALA A 112 -7.07 -1.97 31.14
C ALA A 112 -7.40 -0.76 30.25
N ASN A 113 -8.22 0.16 30.77
CA ASN A 113 -8.67 1.39 30.09
C ASN A 113 -9.36 1.16 28.72
N CYS A 114 -9.70 -0.09 28.38
CA CYS A 114 -10.40 -0.46 27.15
C CYS A 114 -11.78 -1.06 27.47
N LEU A 115 -12.71 -0.90 26.53
CA LEU A 115 -14.00 -1.61 26.57
C LEU A 115 -13.81 -3.09 26.23
N CYS A 116 -14.69 -3.96 26.75
CA CYS A 116 -14.67 -5.37 26.40
C CYS A 116 -15.21 -5.56 24.99
N MET A 117 -14.40 -6.17 24.11
CA MET A 117 -14.79 -6.36 22.71
C MET A 117 -16.02 -7.25 22.54
N HIS A 118 -16.23 -8.22 23.44
CA HIS A 118 -17.43 -9.06 23.42
C HIS A 118 -18.70 -8.25 23.74
N CYS A 119 -18.68 -7.47 24.82
CA CYS A 119 -19.83 -6.65 25.22
C CYS A 119 -20.17 -5.60 24.16
N VAL A 120 -19.17 -4.92 23.60
CA VAL A 120 -19.39 -3.93 22.54
C VAL A 120 -19.91 -4.59 21.26
N GLN A 121 -19.43 -5.79 20.93
CA GLN A 121 -19.96 -6.55 19.79
C GLN A 121 -21.41 -6.96 19.99
N HIS A 122 -21.81 -7.31 21.22
CA HIS A 122 -23.19 -7.62 21.55
C HIS A 122 -24.09 -6.37 21.42
N VAL A 123 -23.68 -5.22 21.97
CA VAL A 123 -24.42 -3.96 21.80
C VAL A 123 -24.54 -3.58 20.32
N ARG A 124 -23.46 -3.72 19.55
CA ARG A 124 -23.50 -3.51 18.09
C ARG A 124 -24.48 -4.45 17.40
N HIS A 125 -24.57 -5.71 17.84
CA HIS A 125 -25.53 -6.66 17.31
C HIS A 125 -26.97 -6.23 17.60
N ILE A 126 -27.26 -5.78 18.82
CA ILE A 126 -28.57 -5.23 19.20
C ILE A 126 -28.94 -4.01 18.36
N TRP A 127 -27.99 -3.08 18.13
CA TRP A 127 -28.26 -1.94 17.26
C TRP A 127 -28.51 -2.36 15.82
N LYS A 128 -27.78 -3.37 15.33
CA LYS A 128 -28.02 -3.91 13.99
C LYS A 128 -29.40 -4.55 13.86
N THR A 129 -29.91 -5.20 14.90
CA THR A 129 -31.26 -5.81 14.87
C THR A 129 -32.37 -4.77 15.01
N GLN A 130 -32.12 -3.66 15.70
CA GLN A 130 -33.10 -2.57 15.86
C GLN A 130 -33.12 -1.60 14.67
N THR A 131 -31.97 -1.30 14.08
CA THR A 131 -31.83 -0.36 12.95
C THR A 131 -31.80 -1.08 11.59
N VAL A 132 -32.42 -2.27 11.49
CA VAL A 132 -32.48 -2.99 10.21
C VAL A 132 -33.26 -2.13 9.21
N LYS A 133 -32.61 -1.80 8.10
CA LYS A 133 -33.31 -1.29 6.93
C LYS A 133 -33.93 -2.50 6.22
N GLU A 134 -35.25 -2.55 6.17
CA GLU A 134 -35.96 -3.60 5.45
C GLU A 134 -35.45 -3.68 4.00
N ARG A 135 -35.09 -4.89 3.60
CA ARG A 135 -34.66 -5.16 2.24
C ARG A 135 -35.91 -5.28 1.38
N GLN A 136 -36.13 -4.28 0.53
CA GLN A 136 -37.22 -4.31 -0.42
C GLN A 136 -36.83 -5.25 -1.57
N GLU A 137 -37.42 -6.44 -1.57
CA GLU A 137 -37.43 -7.29 -2.75
C GLU A 137 -38.54 -6.77 -3.69
N PRO A 138 -38.34 -6.80 -5.02
CA PRO A 138 -39.35 -6.31 -5.96
C PRO A 138 -40.62 -7.16 -5.84
N SER A 139 -41.79 -6.51 -5.81
CA SER A 139 -43.10 -7.18 -5.62
C SER A 139 -43.32 -8.31 -6.61
N GLN A 140 -42.91 -8.09 -7.86
CA GLN A 140 -42.97 -9.06 -8.94
C GLN A 140 -42.29 -10.38 -8.57
N GLU A 141 -41.07 -10.35 -8.01
CA GLU A 141 -40.34 -11.58 -7.64
C GLU A 141 -40.95 -12.29 -6.43
N GLN A 142 -41.64 -11.55 -5.56
CA GLN A 142 -42.32 -12.11 -4.39
C GLN A 142 -43.60 -12.85 -4.78
N GLU A 143 -44.32 -12.37 -5.80
CA GLU A 143 -45.57 -12.95 -6.32
C GLU A 143 -45.36 -14.17 -7.25
N LEU A 144 -44.17 -14.36 -7.82
CA LEU A 144 -43.89 -15.49 -8.71
C LEU A 144 -44.09 -16.85 -8.01
N SER A 145 -44.75 -17.78 -8.72
CA SER A 145 -44.86 -19.19 -8.33
C SER A 145 -43.47 -19.85 -8.30
N ASP A 146 -43.26 -20.82 -7.40
CA ASP A 146 -41.99 -21.53 -7.30
C ASP A 146 -41.61 -22.28 -8.58
N LEU A 147 -42.61 -22.75 -9.33
CA LEU A 147 -42.40 -23.36 -10.65
C LEU A 147 -41.84 -22.32 -11.63
N ASP A 148 -42.41 -21.11 -11.62
CA ASP A 148 -41.99 -20.03 -12.50
C ASP A 148 -40.61 -19.48 -12.10
N LYS A 149 -40.32 -19.36 -10.80
CA LYS A 149 -38.97 -19.03 -10.29
C LYS A 149 -37.91 -20.02 -10.78
N ARG A 150 -38.22 -21.32 -10.81
CA ARG A 150 -37.31 -22.36 -11.32
C ARG A 150 -37.11 -22.28 -12.83
N ILE A 151 -38.16 -21.93 -13.58
CA ILE A 151 -38.10 -21.74 -15.03
C ILE A 151 -37.29 -20.48 -15.37
N LEU A 152 -37.57 -19.36 -14.71
CA LEU A 152 -36.92 -18.06 -14.94
C LEU A 152 -35.47 -18.03 -14.44
N TYR A 153 -35.18 -18.64 -13.28
CA TYR A 153 -33.87 -18.60 -12.63
C TYR A 153 -33.31 -20.01 -12.37
N PRO A 154 -32.93 -20.75 -13.43
CA PRO A 154 -32.31 -22.06 -13.27
C PRO A 154 -30.95 -21.96 -12.58
N GLY A 155 -30.64 -22.94 -11.73
CA GLY A 155 -29.35 -23.01 -11.03
C GLY A 155 -28.17 -23.23 -11.99
N LYS A 156 -27.01 -22.64 -11.65
CA LYS A 156 -25.76 -22.81 -12.41
C LYS A 156 -24.72 -23.60 -11.62
N LYS A 157 -23.88 -24.37 -12.33
CA LYS A 157 -22.69 -25.00 -11.73
C LYS A 157 -21.64 -23.93 -11.46
N GLU A 158 -21.17 -23.87 -10.22
CA GLU A 158 -20.19 -22.88 -9.81
C GLU A 158 -18.77 -23.34 -10.08
N THR A 159 -17.91 -22.38 -10.41
CA THR A 159 -16.48 -22.61 -10.53
C THR A 159 -15.87 -22.93 -9.17
N GLU A 160 -14.76 -23.66 -9.16
CA GLU A 160 -14.05 -24.03 -7.93
C GLU A 160 -13.62 -22.79 -7.12
N TYR A 161 -13.25 -21.71 -7.80
CA TYR A 161 -12.94 -20.45 -7.14
C TYR A 161 -14.15 -19.87 -6.39
N ASN A 162 -15.33 -19.85 -7.03
CA ASN A 162 -16.54 -19.33 -6.38
C ASN A 162 -16.96 -20.20 -5.20
N LYS A 163 -16.79 -21.52 -5.29
CA LYS A 163 -17.03 -22.43 -4.16
C LYS A 163 -16.13 -22.07 -2.98
N LYS A 164 -14.83 -21.88 -3.21
CA LYS A 164 -13.87 -21.45 -2.18
C LYS A 164 -14.21 -20.07 -1.60
N LEU A 165 -14.65 -19.13 -2.44
CA LEU A 165 -15.02 -17.79 -1.98
C LEU A 165 -16.30 -17.80 -1.13
N LYS A 166 -17.23 -18.70 -1.43
CA LYS A 166 -18.44 -18.91 -0.62
C LYS A 166 -18.14 -19.55 0.72
N ASP A 167 -17.12 -20.41 0.79
CA ASP A 167 -16.62 -21.01 2.02
C ASP A 167 -15.83 -19.98 2.86
N LYS A 168 -16.58 -19.00 3.39
CA LYS A 168 -16.03 -17.90 4.19
C LYS A 168 -15.40 -18.38 5.48
N ASP A 169 -15.91 -19.47 6.03
CA ASP A 169 -15.44 -20.02 7.30
C ASP A 169 -14.01 -20.57 7.20
N SER A 170 -13.60 -20.99 5.99
CA SER A 170 -12.24 -21.48 5.71
C SER A 170 -11.16 -20.40 5.80
N TYR A 171 -11.44 -19.16 5.36
CA TYR A 171 -10.43 -18.10 5.25
C TYR A 171 -10.68 -16.87 6.14
N LEU A 172 -11.88 -16.71 6.71
CA LEU A 172 -12.25 -15.54 7.50
C LEU A 172 -12.28 -15.86 9.00
N GLU A 173 -11.32 -15.31 9.74
CA GLU A 173 -11.22 -15.50 11.19
C GLU A 173 -12.32 -14.75 11.96
N ARG A 174 -13.07 -15.47 12.79
CA ARG A 174 -14.02 -14.89 13.75
C ARG A 174 -13.34 -14.56 15.07
N ARG A 175 -13.79 -13.51 15.75
CA ARG A 175 -13.25 -13.09 17.05
C ARG A 175 -13.47 -14.17 18.11
N MET A 176 -12.38 -14.67 18.68
CA MET A 176 -12.40 -15.61 19.81
C MET A 176 -12.85 -14.96 21.12
N ARG A 177 -13.44 -15.76 22.01
CA ARG A 177 -13.85 -15.33 23.35
C ARG A 177 -12.66 -15.38 24.31
N THR A 178 -12.48 -14.35 25.14
CA THR A 178 -11.47 -14.37 26.22
C THR A 178 -11.88 -15.31 27.34
N LEU A 179 -10.91 -15.76 28.15
CA LEU A 179 -11.15 -16.60 29.33
C LEU A 179 -11.87 -15.83 30.46
N PRO A 180 -12.66 -16.52 31.32
CA PRO A 180 -13.21 -15.93 32.54
C PRO A 180 -12.08 -15.58 33.53
N VAL A 181 -12.31 -14.57 34.36
CA VAL A 181 -11.37 -14.25 35.45
C VAL A 181 -11.73 -15.09 36.67
N GLU A 182 -10.78 -15.91 37.12
CA GLU A 182 -10.94 -16.69 38.35
C GLU A 182 -11.06 -15.76 39.56
N GLU A 183 -12.03 -16.02 40.43
CA GLU A 183 -12.13 -15.34 41.72
C GLU A 183 -11.18 -16.05 42.68
N LYS A 184 -10.26 -15.29 43.29
CA LYS A 184 -9.43 -15.85 44.36
C LYS A 184 -10.31 -15.97 45.59
N ASP A 185 -10.57 -17.19 46.03
CA ASP A 185 -11.15 -17.44 47.34
C ASP A 185 -10.25 -16.75 48.38
N LYS A 186 -10.86 -15.87 49.18
CA LYS A 186 -10.17 -15.09 50.21
C LYS A 186 -10.01 -15.89 51.49
#